data_AF-A0A7S7LWA1-F1
#
_entry.id   AF-A0A7S7LWA1-F1
#
_cell.length_a   1.000
_cell.length_b   1.000
_cell.length_c   1.000
_cell.angle_alpha   90.00
_cell.angle_beta   90.00
_cell.angle_gamma   90.00
#
_symmetry.space_group_name_H-M   'P 1'
#
loop_
_entity.id
_entity.type
_entity.pdbx_description
1 polymer ?
#
loop_
_entity_poly.entity_id
_entity_poly.type
_entity_poly.pdbx_seq_one_letter_code
_entity_poly.pdbx_strand_id
1 'polypeptide(L)'
;MSHSIEVLEGAFIVSDAHYSNMRPELLDFIKDIHSKKLKPTQLILMGDIFDALFGGVFYTQKINTQVVKLINEISKDVEVIYLEGNHDFNLKKIFPQVKIFPISLQPVTCDYNGKKILLAHGDIESDFGYRIYTSMIRNHLIVYILNIIDTLSGHYILKKLDKHLSKKNDCKEFTGFTKYISDRLEKKYSCDCFIEGHFHQNRTMILEKFTYINLGAFACNQRYFIVKSAKEPELLQEKIFSKGN
;
A
#
# COMPACT_ATOMS: atom_id res chain seq x y z
N MET A 1 10.30 23.02 -3.83
CA MET A 1 11.51 22.37 -3.30
C MET A 1 11.24 20.88 -3.19
N SER A 2 11.82 20.10 -4.09
CA SER A 2 11.73 18.64 -4.15
C SER A 2 12.38 18.06 -2.89
N HIS A 3 11.62 17.85 -1.81
CA HIS A 3 12.11 17.05 -0.70
C HIS A 3 12.07 15.60 -1.18
N SER A 4 13.21 15.09 -1.66
CA SER A 4 13.39 13.67 -1.89
C SER A 4 13.13 12.95 -0.57
N ILE A 5 12.24 11.95 -0.59
CA ILE A 5 11.95 11.14 0.60
C ILE A 5 13.11 10.18 0.81
N GLU A 6 13.62 10.07 2.03
CA GLU A 6 14.67 9.11 2.36
C GLU A 6 14.04 7.79 2.82
N VAL A 7 14.49 6.68 2.27
CA VAL A 7 14.17 5.34 2.78
C VAL A 7 15.24 4.96 3.80
N LEU A 8 14.84 4.46 4.96
CA LEU A 8 15.78 4.15 6.04
C LEU A 8 16.17 2.67 6.05
N GLU A 9 17.43 2.37 6.39
CA GLU A 9 17.84 1.01 6.75
C GLU A 9 16.98 0.52 7.94
N GLY A 10 16.47 -0.72 7.87
CA GLY A 10 15.55 -1.28 8.87
C GLY A 10 14.09 -0.83 8.71
N ALA A 11 13.75 -0.09 7.65
CA ALA A 11 12.36 0.26 7.35
C ALA A 11 11.55 -1.00 7.02
N PHE A 12 10.32 -1.07 7.52
CA PHE A 12 9.39 -2.14 7.20
C PHE A 12 8.49 -1.69 6.06
N ILE A 13 8.34 -2.54 5.04
CA ILE A 13 7.48 -2.31 3.88
C ILE A 13 6.41 -3.38 3.84
N VAL A 14 5.15 -2.97 3.72
CA VAL A 14 3.99 -3.87 3.59
C VAL A 14 3.04 -3.33 2.53
N SER A 15 2.49 -4.22 1.71
CA SER A 15 1.49 -3.91 0.68
C SER A 15 0.34 -4.90 0.74
N ASP A 16 -0.80 -4.51 0.19
CA ASP A 16 -1.92 -5.40 -0.13
C ASP A 16 -2.32 -6.28 1.06
N ALA A 17 -2.38 -5.65 2.24
CA ALA A 17 -2.74 -6.31 3.49
C ALA A 17 -4.24 -6.58 3.57
N HIS A 18 -5.05 -5.82 2.82
CA HIS A 18 -6.49 -6.02 2.68
C HIS A 18 -7.17 -6.29 4.03
N TYR A 19 -6.84 -5.47 5.03
CA TYR A 19 -7.37 -5.65 6.37
C TYR A 19 -8.89 -5.50 6.35
N SER A 20 -9.52 -6.49 6.98
CA SER A 20 -10.93 -6.50 7.34
C SER A 20 -11.13 -7.41 8.55
N ASN A 21 -12.34 -7.43 9.10
CA ASN A 21 -12.67 -8.34 10.21
C ASN A 21 -12.48 -9.83 9.85
N MET A 22 -12.47 -10.16 8.56
CA MET A 22 -12.24 -11.52 8.06
C MET A 22 -10.76 -11.85 7.84
N ARG A 23 -9.90 -10.82 7.77
CA ARG A 23 -8.44 -10.92 7.57
C ARG A 23 -7.73 -10.08 8.64
N PRO A 24 -7.73 -10.52 9.91
CA PRO A 24 -7.28 -9.71 11.04
C PRO A 24 -5.75 -9.64 11.18
N GLU A 25 -4.97 -10.32 10.36
CA GLU A 25 -3.53 -10.52 10.52
C GLU A 25 -2.76 -9.19 10.57
N LEU A 26 -3.19 -8.19 9.79
CA LEU A 26 -2.57 -6.86 9.82
C LEU A 26 -2.71 -6.21 11.20
N LEU A 27 -3.84 -6.39 11.88
CA LEU A 27 -4.06 -5.80 13.20
C LEU A 27 -3.01 -6.31 14.20
N ASP A 28 -2.69 -7.60 14.15
CA ASP A 28 -1.68 -8.17 15.03
C ASP A 28 -0.26 -7.70 14.67
N PHE A 29 0.06 -7.57 13.39
CA PHE A 29 1.32 -6.98 12.93
C PHE A 29 1.50 -5.54 13.42
N ILE A 30 0.47 -4.70 13.27
CA ILE A 30 0.47 -3.31 13.72
C ILE A 30 0.54 -3.23 15.26
N LYS A 31 -0.12 -4.13 16.00
CA LYS A 31 0.02 -4.23 17.47
C LYS A 31 1.45 -4.58 17.89
N ASP A 32 2.12 -5.48 17.17
CA ASP A 32 3.50 -5.86 17.47
C ASP A 32 4.47 -4.68 17.21
N ILE A 33 4.21 -3.84 16.21
CA ILE A 33 4.96 -2.58 16.00
C ILE A 33 4.65 -1.58 17.13
N HIS A 34 3.36 -1.37 17.44
CA HIS A 34 2.94 -0.42 18.47
C HIS A 34 3.50 -0.78 19.86
N SER A 35 3.48 -2.06 20.22
CA SER A 35 4.07 -2.58 21.48
C SER A 35 5.59 -2.68 21.46
N LYS A 36 6.25 -2.24 20.37
CA LYS A 36 7.70 -2.27 20.16
C LYS A 36 8.30 -3.68 20.20
N LYS A 37 7.50 -4.73 19.98
CA LYS A 37 8.01 -6.09 19.74
C LYS A 37 8.68 -6.17 18.36
N LEU A 38 8.09 -5.50 17.38
CA LEU A 38 8.71 -5.16 16.10
C LEU A 38 9.12 -3.68 16.15
N LYS A 39 10.34 -3.38 15.71
CA LYS A 39 10.95 -2.04 15.82
C LYS A 39 11.47 -1.55 14.47
N PRO A 40 10.59 -1.23 13.51
CA PRO A 40 11.00 -0.58 12.28
C PRO A 40 11.61 0.80 12.57
N THR A 41 12.60 1.20 11.77
CA THR A 41 13.10 2.58 11.75
C THR A 41 12.12 3.53 11.02
N GLN A 42 11.36 2.99 10.07
CA GLN A 42 10.34 3.66 9.27
C GLN A 42 9.31 2.61 8.83
N LEU A 43 8.04 2.99 8.69
CA LEU A 43 6.97 2.11 8.20
C LEU A 43 6.46 2.63 6.84
N ILE A 44 6.59 1.82 5.80
CA ILE A 44 6.15 2.14 4.44
C ILE A 44 4.96 1.25 4.08
N LEU A 45 3.81 1.89 3.87
CA LEU A 45 2.54 1.28 3.51
C LEU A 45 2.29 1.50 2.01
N MET A 46 2.39 0.43 1.22
CA MET A 46 2.43 0.46 -0.25
C MET A 46 1.05 0.23 -0.90
N GLY A 47 0.00 0.84 -0.31
CA GLY A 47 -1.38 0.77 -0.79
C GLY A 47 -2.09 -0.55 -0.48
N ASP A 48 -3.41 -0.51 -0.60
CA ASP A 48 -4.33 -1.63 -0.34
C ASP A 48 -4.12 -2.29 1.04
N ILE A 49 -3.82 -1.46 2.04
CA ILE A 49 -3.66 -1.89 3.44
C ILE A 49 -4.99 -2.31 4.03
N PHE A 50 -6.08 -1.66 3.62
CA PHE A 50 -7.45 -1.94 4.04
C PHE A 50 -8.26 -2.48 2.86
N ASP A 51 -9.20 -3.39 3.11
CA ASP A 51 -10.17 -3.83 2.07
C ASP A 51 -11.03 -2.66 1.57
N ALA A 52 -11.34 -1.70 2.45
CA ALA A 52 -12.01 -0.45 2.11
C ALA A 52 -11.74 0.62 3.16
N LEU A 53 -11.04 1.70 2.79
CA LEU A 53 -10.86 2.88 3.64
C LEU A 53 -10.88 4.16 2.79
N PHE A 54 -11.97 4.91 2.87
CA PHE A 54 -12.17 6.07 2.00
C PHE A 54 -12.32 7.35 2.82
N GLY A 55 -11.47 8.34 2.53
CA GLY A 55 -11.59 9.67 3.12
C GLY A 55 -12.95 10.30 2.85
N GLY A 56 -13.62 10.74 3.91
CA GLY A 56 -14.96 11.32 3.82
C GLY A 56 -16.11 10.31 3.93
N VAL A 57 -15.81 9.00 4.00
CA VAL A 57 -16.80 7.94 4.25
C VAL A 57 -16.65 7.48 5.70
N PHE A 58 -17.60 7.83 6.57
CA PHE A 58 -17.50 7.54 8.01
C PHE A 58 -17.59 6.04 8.31
N TYR A 59 -18.41 5.31 7.56
CA TYR A 59 -18.61 3.88 7.78
C TYR A 59 -17.31 3.07 7.64
N THR A 60 -16.51 3.33 6.59
CA THR A 60 -15.23 2.64 6.36
C THR A 60 -14.18 2.97 7.42
N GLN A 61 -14.19 4.19 7.97
CA GLN A 61 -13.33 4.56 9.10
C GLN A 61 -13.77 3.87 10.40
N LYS A 62 -15.09 3.75 10.62
CA LYS A 62 -15.65 3.10 11.80
C LYS A 62 -15.28 1.62 11.89
N ILE A 63 -15.40 0.88 10.78
CA ILE A 63 -15.06 -0.55 10.78
C ILE A 63 -13.56 -0.80 10.95
N ASN A 64 -12.71 0.15 10.54
CA ASN A 64 -11.25 0.05 10.60
C ASN A 64 -10.62 0.82 11.78
N THR A 65 -11.44 1.31 12.72
CA THR A 65 -11.00 2.29 13.74
C THR A 65 -9.80 1.81 14.56
N GLN A 66 -9.73 0.52 14.87
CA GLN A 66 -8.64 -0.01 15.70
C GLN A 66 -7.27 0.11 15.02
N VAL A 67 -7.15 -0.35 13.77
CA VAL A 67 -5.89 -0.28 13.02
C VAL A 67 -5.55 1.18 12.68
N VAL A 68 -6.54 1.99 12.30
CA VAL A 68 -6.35 3.42 12.04
C VAL A 68 -5.78 4.15 13.27
N LYS A 69 -6.32 3.88 14.47
CA LYS A 69 -5.83 4.46 15.71
C LYS A 69 -4.38 4.07 15.98
N LEU A 70 -4.06 2.78 15.84
CA LEU A 70 -2.70 2.28 16.10
C LEU A 70 -1.67 2.86 15.12
N ILE A 71 -2.00 2.97 13.82
CA ILE A 71 -1.12 3.61 12.83
C ILE A 71 -0.88 5.08 13.19
N ASN A 72 -1.94 5.81 13.60
CA ASN A 72 -1.81 7.19 14.06
C ASN A 72 -0.93 7.30 15.32
N GLU A 73 -1.02 6.35 16.26
CA GLU A 73 -0.16 6.30 17.44
C GLU A 73 1.30 5.99 17.07
N ILE A 74 1.54 5.02 16.19
CA ILE A 74 2.88 4.69 15.67
C ILE A 74 3.50 5.91 14.98
N SER A 75 2.72 6.67 14.20
CA SER A 75 3.22 7.82 13.43
C SER A 75 3.75 8.98 14.27
N LYS A 76 3.52 8.98 15.60
CA LYS A 76 4.09 9.96 16.53
C LYS A 76 5.57 9.72 16.81
N ASP A 77 6.00 8.46 16.74
CA ASP A 77 7.37 8.03 17.10
C ASP A 77 8.17 7.51 15.90
N VAL A 78 7.47 6.93 14.92
CA VAL A 78 8.06 6.27 13.74
C VAL A 78 7.53 6.98 12.52
N GLU A 79 8.41 7.35 11.60
CA GLU A 79 7.96 7.93 10.34
C GLU A 79 7.14 6.90 9.56
N VAL A 80 5.92 7.27 9.19
CA VAL A 80 5.05 6.46 8.34
C VAL A 80 4.88 7.14 6.98
N ILE A 81 5.21 6.40 5.93
CA ILE A 81 4.95 6.75 4.53
C ILE A 81 3.81 5.86 4.05
N TYR A 82 2.83 6.43 3.36
CA TYR A 82 1.67 5.70 2.89
C TYR A 82 1.34 6.12 1.46
N LEU A 83 1.48 5.19 0.52
CA LEU A 83 1.04 5.33 -0.85
C LEU A 83 -0.41 4.84 -0.94
N GLU A 84 -1.32 5.67 -1.40
CA GLU A 84 -2.72 5.27 -1.56
C GLU A 84 -2.85 4.18 -2.63
N GLY A 85 -3.65 3.15 -2.35
CA GLY A 85 -4.03 2.12 -3.32
C GLY A 85 -5.41 2.35 -3.91
N ASN A 86 -5.97 1.33 -4.56
CA ASN A 86 -7.32 1.37 -5.11
C ASN A 86 -8.42 0.99 -4.11
N HIS A 87 -8.05 0.38 -2.98
CA HIS A 87 -8.96 0.09 -1.86
C HIS A 87 -8.92 1.14 -0.75
N ASP A 88 -7.88 1.99 -0.72
CA ASP A 88 -7.66 2.97 0.34
C ASP A 88 -7.12 4.31 -0.18
N PHE A 89 -7.99 5.32 -0.20
CA PHE A 89 -7.68 6.62 -0.82
C PHE A 89 -8.36 7.81 -0.11
N ASN A 90 -7.93 9.02 -0.44
CA ASN A 90 -8.31 10.25 0.25
C ASN A 90 -7.92 10.25 1.74
N LEU A 91 -6.79 9.64 2.07
CA LEU A 91 -6.42 9.24 3.42
C LEU A 91 -5.84 10.37 4.28
N LYS A 92 -5.51 11.53 3.68
CA LYS A 92 -4.80 12.62 4.36
C LYS A 92 -5.45 13.10 5.67
N LYS A 93 -6.78 13.14 5.73
CA LYS A 93 -7.51 13.53 6.96
C LYS A 93 -7.60 12.41 8.01
N ILE A 94 -7.49 11.16 7.58
CA ILE A 94 -7.53 9.98 8.47
C ILE A 94 -6.20 9.83 9.20
N PHE A 95 -5.10 10.16 8.51
CA PHE A 95 -3.73 10.02 9.03
C PHE A 95 -2.95 11.34 9.01
N PRO A 96 -3.20 12.26 9.97
CA PRO A 96 -2.65 13.62 9.93
C PRO A 96 -1.11 13.69 9.99
N GLN A 97 -0.46 12.77 10.71
CA GLN A 97 1.00 12.74 10.88
C GLN A 97 1.72 11.84 9.85
N VAL A 98 0.97 11.13 9.01
CA VAL A 98 1.51 10.22 7.99
C VAL A 98 1.82 10.99 6.71
N LYS A 99 2.94 10.65 6.06
CA LYS A 99 3.29 11.14 4.73
C LYS A 99 2.48 10.37 3.67
N ILE A 100 1.30 10.92 3.34
CA ILE A 100 0.36 10.33 2.39
C ILE A 100 0.70 10.76 0.96
N PHE A 101 0.81 9.78 0.06
CA PHE A 101 1.05 9.95 -1.37
C PHE A 101 -0.13 9.41 -2.19
N PRO A 102 -1.06 10.28 -2.64
CA PRO A 102 -2.12 9.87 -3.54
C PRO A 102 -1.56 9.39 -4.88
N ILE A 103 -2.35 8.63 -5.63
CA ILE A 103 -1.97 8.07 -6.95
C ILE A 103 -1.38 9.11 -7.91
N SER A 104 -1.84 10.37 -7.86
CA SER A 104 -1.33 11.46 -8.71
C SER A 104 0.08 11.92 -8.38
N LEU A 105 0.63 11.53 -7.21
CA LEU A 105 1.99 11.79 -6.78
C LEU A 105 2.86 10.52 -6.83
N GLN A 106 2.38 9.45 -7.46
CA GLN A 106 3.13 8.21 -7.66
C GLN A 106 3.67 8.10 -9.10
N PRO A 107 4.87 7.53 -9.31
CA PRO A 107 5.75 6.95 -8.30
C PRO A 107 6.45 8.02 -7.44
N VAL A 108 6.58 7.73 -6.15
CA VAL A 108 7.34 8.54 -5.20
C VAL A 108 8.81 8.28 -5.44
N THR A 109 9.59 9.34 -5.69
CA THR A 109 11.05 9.24 -5.82
C THR A 109 11.69 9.36 -4.45
N CYS A 110 12.44 8.33 -4.09
CA CYS A 110 13.15 8.20 -2.83
C CYS A 110 14.66 8.08 -3.05
N ASP A 111 15.43 8.53 -2.07
CA ASP A 111 16.87 8.25 -1.96
C ASP A 111 17.10 7.14 -0.93
N TYR A 112 18.02 6.24 -1.24
CA TYR A 112 18.60 5.32 -0.26
C TYR A 112 20.11 5.19 -0.49
N ASN A 113 20.91 5.87 0.31
CA ASN A 113 22.36 5.88 0.19
C ASN A 113 22.82 6.26 -1.23
N GLY A 114 22.20 7.28 -1.83
CA GLY A 114 22.50 7.73 -3.20
C GLY A 114 21.88 6.89 -4.31
N LYS A 115 21.19 5.79 -3.98
CA LYS A 115 20.38 5.02 -4.95
C LYS A 115 19.00 5.64 -5.08
N LYS A 116 18.55 5.84 -6.32
CA LYS A 116 17.21 6.33 -6.63
C LYS A 116 16.23 5.16 -6.62
N ILE A 117 15.33 5.15 -5.63
CA ILE A 117 14.25 4.18 -5.51
C ILE A 117 12.93 4.83 -5.93
N LEU A 118 12.15 4.15 -6.76
CA LEU A 118 10.77 4.53 -7.08
C LEU A 118 9.79 3.62 -6.33
N LEU A 119 8.86 4.23 -5.60
CA LEU A 119 7.79 3.52 -4.90
C LEU A 119 6.44 3.86 -5.55
N ALA A 120 5.65 2.86 -5.90
CA ALA A 120 4.25 3.04 -6.28
C ALA A 120 3.40 1.91 -5.70
N HIS A 121 2.10 2.10 -5.54
CA HIS A 121 1.20 0.99 -5.24
C HIS A 121 1.19 -0.01 -6.40
N GLY A 122 1.03 0.49 -7.64
CA GLY A 122 1.12 -0.32 -8.87
C GLY A 122 -0.07 -0.15 -9.80
N ASP A 123 -1.11 0.58 -9.38
CA ASP A 123 -2.27 0.96 -10.20
C ASP A 123 -2.02 2.26 -11.04
N ILE A 124 -0.75 2.67 -11.13
CA ILE A 124 -0.27 3.70 -12.06
C ILE A 124 -0.01 3.12 -13.45
N GLU A 125 0.03 4.00 -14.46
CA GLU A 125 0.27 3.62 -15.86
C GLU A 125 -0.71 2.55 -16.39
N SER A 126 -1.88 2.43 -15.77
CA SER A 126 -2.99 1.60 -16.23
C SER A 126 -3.63 2.15 -17.50
N ASP A 127 -4.52 1.35 -18.10
CA ASP A 127 -5.27 1.76 -19.28
C ASP A 127 -6.14 3.00 -19.04
N PHE A 128 -6.50 3.66 -20.13
CA PHE A 128 -7.24 4.91 -20.10
C PHE A 128 -8.59 4.80 -19.38
N GLY A 129 -9.29 3.67 -19.53
CA GLY A 129 -10.57 3.45 -18.86
C GLY A 129 -10.41 3.37 -17.35
N TYR A 130 -9.44 2.58 -16.88
CA TYR A 130 -9.12 2.49 -15.46
C TYR A 130 -8.67 3.84 -14.89
N ARG A 131 -7.89 4.64 -15.63
CA ARG A 131 -7.48 6.00 -15.21
C ARG A 131 -8.66 6.96 -15.06
N ILE A 132 -9.68 6.86 -15.91
CA ILE A 132 -10.92 7.65 -15.76
C ILE A 132 -11.67 7.21 -14.51
N TYR A 133 -11.89 5.91 -14.35
CA TYR A 133 -12.60 5.34 -13.21
C TYR A 133 -11.95 5.74 -11.88
N THR A 134 -10.62 5.60 -11.79
CA THR A 134 -9.84 5.93 -10.61
C THR A 134 -9.86 7.42 -10.27
N SER A 135 -9.79 8.30 -11.28
CA SER A 135 -9.95 9.75 -11.09
C SER A 135 -11.35 10.11 -10.58
N MET A 136 -12.38 9.46 -11.13
CA MET A 136 -13.77 9.68 -10.74
C MET A 136 -14.04 9.23 -9.30
N ILE A 137 -13.67 8.00 -8.94
CA ILE A 137 -13.98 7.45 -7.61
C ILE A 137 -13.20 8.12 -6.48
N ARG A 138 -12.03 8.71 -6.78
CA ARG A 138 -11.23 9.46 -5.80
C ARG A 138 -11.66 10.93 -5.67
N ASN A 139 -12.55 11.43 -6.53
CA ASN A 139 -13.05 12.80 -6.43
C ASN A 139 -13.91 13.01 -5.16
N HIS A 140 -13.55 14.00 -4.33
CA HIS A 140 -14.24 14.25 -3.06
C HIS A 140 -15.75 14.53 -3.18
N LEU A 141 -16.20 15.20 -4.24
CA LEU A 141 -17.63 15.46 -4.45
C LEU A 141 -18.38 14.16 -4.77
N ILE A 142 -17.78 13.30 -5.61
CA ILE A 142 -18.37 12.00 -5.96
C ILE A 142 -18.43 11.10 -4.73
N VAL A 143 -17.33 11.01 -3.97
CA VAL A 143 -17.29 10.26 -2.70
C VAL A 143 -18.35 10.78 -1.73
N TYR A 144 -18.50 12.10 -1.61
CA TYR A 144 -19.52 12.71 -0.74
C TYR A 144 -20.94 12.32 -1.14
N ILE A 145 -21.27 12.40 -2.44
CA ILE A 145 -22.59 12.00 -2.97
C ILE A 145 -22.83 10.50 -2.74
N LEU A 146 -21.85 9.65 -3.06
CA LEU A 146 -21.94 8.20 -2.84
C LEU A 146 -22.13 7.86 -1.36
N ASN A 147 -21.44 8.57 -0.45
CA ASN A 147 -21.59 8.38 0.99
C ASN A 147 -23.00 8.74 1.48
N ILE A 148 -23.62 9.80 0.94
CA ILE A 148 -25.02 10.13 1.24
C ILE A 148 -25.95 9.02 0.76
N ILE A 149 -25.81 8.58 -0.49
CA ILE A 149 -26.64 7.52 -1.07
C ILE A 149 -26.52 6.23 -0.24
N ASP A 150 -25.30 5.82 0.08
CA ASP A 150 -25.05 4.62 0.88
C ASP A 150 -25.64 4.75 2.29
N THR A 151 -25.47 5.90 2.96
CA THR A 151 -26.03 6.16 4.28
C THR A 151 -27.56 6.09 4.27
N LEU A 152 -28.22 6.71 3.28
CA LEU A 152 -29.68 6.64 3.12
C LEU A 152 -30.16 5.22 2.84
N SER A 153 -29.34 4.37 2.23
CA SER A 153 -29.64 2.95 2.00
C SER A 153 -29.33 2.04 3.20
N GLY A 154 -28.96 2.59 4.37
CA GLY A 154 -28.57 1.80 5.53
C GLY A 154 -27.24 1.05 5.35
N HIS A 155 -26.32 1.65 4.61
CA HIS A 155 -25.00 1.11 4.23
C HIS A 155 -25.06 -0.13 3.34
N TYR A 156 -26.08 -0.25 2.48
CA TYR A 156 -26.25 -1.42 1.64
C TYR A 156 -25.12 -1.58 0.61
N ILE A 157 -24.64 -0.50 0.01
CA ILE A 157 -23.59 -0.54 -1.03
C ILE A 157 -22.28 -1.01 -0.40
N LEU A 158 -21.89 -0.41 0.73
CA LEU A 158 -20.67 -0.79 1.44
C LEU A 158 -20.74 -2.22 1.99
N LYS A 159 -21.87 -2.65 2.59
CA LYS A 159 -22.04 -4.05 3.03
C LYS A 159 -21.95 -5.04 1.87
N LYS A 160 -22.47 -4.69 0.70
CA LYS A 160 -22.38 -5.52 -0.49
C LYS A 160 -20.95 -5.58 -1.03
N LEU A 161 -20.23 -4.46 -1.00
CA LEU A 161 -18.81 -4.38 -1.32
C LEU A 161 -18.00 -5.28 -0.38
N ASP A 162 -18.17 -5.13 0.95
CA ASP A 162 -17.49 -5.94 1.96
C ASP A 162 -17.69 -7.44 1.71
N LYS A 163 -18.94 -7.86 1.45
CA LYS A 163 -19.28 -9.26 1.13
C LYS A 163 -18.66 -9.75 -0.18
N HIS A 164 -18.47 -8.87 -1.15
CA HIS A 164 -17.84 -9.22 -2.43
C HIS A 164 -16.32 -9.39 -2.24
N LEU A 165 -15.68 -8.43 -1.57
CA LEU A 165 -14.24 -8.45 -1.29
C LEU A 165 -13.85 -9.63 -0.41
N SER A 166 -14.65 -9.97 0.60
CA SER A 166 -14.38 -11.11 1.49
C SER A 166 -14.34 -12.47 0.77
N LYS A 167 -14.86 -12.55 -0.46
CA LYS A 167 -14.88 -13.78 -1.29
C LYS A 167 -13.84 -13.75 -2.41
N LYS A 168 -13.16 -12.63 -2.61
CA LYS A 168 -12.20 -12.46 -3.69
C LYS A 168 -10.95 -13.30 -3.37
N ASN A 169 -10.49 -14.06 -4.36
CA ASN A 169 -9.20 -14.71 -4.30
C ASN A 169 -8.16 -13.76 -4.91
N ASP A 170 -7.45 -13.05 -4.03
CA ASP A 170 -6.45 -12.05 -4.38
C ASP A 170 -5.08 -12.66 -4.75
N CYS A 171 -4.87 -13.96 -4.51
CA CYS A 171 -3.56 -14.60 -4.55
C CYS A 171 -3.32 -15.38 -5.85
N LYS A 172 -3.85 -14.88 -6.97
CA LYS A 172 -3.73 -15.55 -8.27
C LYS A 172 -2.42 -15.20 -8.96
N GLU A 173 -1.83 -16.18 -9.63
CA GLU A 173 -0.69 -15.95 -10.51
C GLU A 173 -1.12 -15.09 -11.71
N PHE A 174 -0.30 -14.09 -12.03
CA PHE A 174 -0.46 -13.27 -13.22
C PHE A 174 0.44 -13.82 -14.34
N THR A 175 -0.14 -14.65 -15.20
CA THR A 175 0.56 -15.15 -16.39
C THR A 175 0.97 -14.01 -17.32
N GLY A 176 2.24 -13.97 -17.72
CA GLY A 176 2.79 -12.92 -18.57
C GLY A 176 3.25 -11.66 -17.83
N PHE A 177 3.28 -11.69 -16.48
CA PHE A 177 3.64 -10.56 -15.63
C PHE A 177 4.93 -9.83 -16.05
N THR A 178 6.02 -10.56 -16.31
CA THR A 178 7.30 -9.96 -16.69
C THR A 178 7.20 -9.10 -17.96
N LYS A 179 6.52 -9.60 -18.99
CA LYS A 179 6.30 -8.87 -20.24
C LYS A 179 5.44 -7.63 -20.00
N TYR A 180 4.36 -7.78 -19.23
CA TYR A 180 3.47 -6.67 -18.88
C TYR A 180 4.22 -5.53 -18.16
N ILE A 181 5.06 -5.86 -17.17
CA ILE A 181 5.84 -4.86 -16.42
C ILE A 181 6.88 -4.17 -17.30
N SER A 182 7.61 -4.92 -18.11
CA SER A 182 8.61 -4.37 -19.05
C SER A 182 7.95 -3.38 -20.02
N ASP A 183 6.86 -3.80 -20.69
CA ASP A 183 6.12 -2.97 -21.65
C ASP A 183 5.56 -1.69 -20.98
N ARG A 184 5.14 -1.78 -19.71
CA ARG A 184 4.53 -0.67 -18.97
C ARG A 184 5.55 0.37 -18.48
N LEU A 185 6.73 -0.05 -18.03
CA LEU A 185 7.63 0.81 -17.23
C LEU A 185 8.97 1.14 -17.90
N GLU A 186 9.60 0.25 -18.68
CA GLU A 186 11.01 0.40 -19.11
C GLU A 186 11.28 1.64 -19.97
N LYS A 187 10.29 2.04 -20.78
CA LYS A 187 10.40 3.23 -21.64
C LYS A 187 10.14 4.53 -20.89
N LYS A 188 9.50 4.49 -19.71
CA LYS A 188 9.01 5.66 -18.97
C LYS A 188 9.92 6.05 -17.80
N TYR A 189 10.59 5.08 -17.19
CA TYR A 189 11.32 5.29 -15.95
C TYR A 189 12.79 4.92 -16.03
N SER A 190 13.58 5.56 -15.17
CA SER A 190 15.00 5.30 -14.93
C SER A 190 15.32 5.60 -13.47
N CYS A 191 15.88 4.60 -12.80
CA CYS A 191 16.14 4.52 -11.37
C CYS A 191 17.04 3.31 -11.07
N ASP A 192 17.44 3.08 -9.83
CA ASP A 192 18.16 1.86 -9.45
C ASP A 192 17.18 0.72 -9.12
N CYS A 193 16.08 1.06 -8.43
CA CYS A 193 15.05 0.11 -8.06
C CYS A 193 13.64 0.71 -8.19
N PHE A 194 12.69 -0.11 -8.65
CA PHE A 194 11.27 0.23 -8.71
C PHE A 194 10.49 -0.81 -7.93
N ILE A 195 9.76 -0.40 -6.89
CA ILE A 195 9.04 -1.28 -5.97
C ILE A 195 7.53 -1.01 -6.07
N GLU A 196 6.74 -2.07 -6.27
CA GLU A 196 5.27 -2.01 -6.33
C GLU A 196 4.59 -3.14 -5.55
N GLY A 197 3.39 -2.86 -5.03
CA GLY A 197 2.41 -3.84 -4.54
C GLY A 197 1.44 -4.27 -5.65
N HIS A 198 0.13 -4.22 -5.41
CA HIS A 198 -1.01 -4.33 -6.34
C HIS A 198 -1.16 -5.66 -7.11
N PHE A 199 -0.07 -6.21 -7.66
CA PHE A 199 -0.08 -7.42 -8.47
C PHE A 199 0.05 -8.70 -7.67
N HIS A 200 0.52 -8.63 -6.41
CA HIS A 200 0.59 -9.76 -5.47
C HIS A 200 1.49 -10.93 -5.91
N GLN A 201 2.47 -10.67 -6.77
CA GLN A 201 3.30 -11.71 -7.40
C GLN A 201 4.57 -12.08 -6.63
N ASN A 202 4.98 -11.29 -5.63
CA ASN A 202 6.19 -11.55 -4.83
C ASN A 202 7.43 -11.90 -5.70
N ARG A 203 7.73 -11.05 -6.68
CA ARG A 203 8.71 -11.35 -7.73
C ARG A 203 9.69 -10.19 -7.93
N THR A 204 10.97 -10.52 -7.97
CA THR A 204 12.05 -9.61 -8.37
C THR A 204 12.49 -9.91 -9.79
N MET A 205 12.72 -8.87 -10.59
CA MET A 205 13.12 -8.96 -11.99
C MET A 205 14.17 -7.89 -12.30
N ILE A 206 15.19 -8.26 -13.07
CA ILE A 206 16.17 -7.31 -13.59
C ILE A 206 15.66 -6.85 -14.96
N LEU A 207 15.32 -5.56 -15.04
CA LEU A 207 14.95 -4.90 -16.30
C LEU A 207 16.16 -4.12 -16.84
N GLU A 208 16.08 -3.65 -18.07
CA GLU A 208 17.22 -3.01 -18.75
C GLU A 208 17.83 -1.85 -17.94
N LYS A 209 17.00 -1.06 -17.28
CA LYS A 209 17.40 0.19 -16.60
C LYS A 209 17.35 0.13 -15.08
N PHE A 210 16.69 -0.86 -14.47
CA PHE A 210 16.45 -0.92 -13.03
C PHE A 210 16.08 -2.33 -12.57
N THR A 211 16.23 -2.59 -11.27
CA THR A 211 15.63 -3.79 -10.66
C THR A 211 14.19 -3.50 -10.27
N TYR A 212 13.25 -4.28 -10.80
CA TYR A 212 11.84 -4.21 -10.42
C TYR A 212 11.54 -5.23 -9.33
N ILE A 213 10.85 -4.82 -8.27
CA ILE A 213 10.41 -5.67 -7.17
C ILE A 213 8.90 -5.53 -7.04
N ASN A 214 8.17 -6.62 -7.26
CA ASN A 214 6.79 -6.73 -6.82
C ASN A 214 6.70 -7.38 -5.45
N LEU A 215 6.17 -6.65 -4.49
CA LEU A 215 5.95 -7.12 -3.13
C LEU A 215 4.91 -8.25 -3.12
N GLY A 216 5.04 -9.14 -2.15
CA GLY A 216 3.99 -10.10 -1.84
C GLY A 216 2.85 -9.42 -1.11
N ALA A 217 1.61 -9.87 -1.38
CA ALA A 217 0.45 -9.39 -0.64
C ALA A 217 0.43 -9.95 0.78
N PHE A 218 0.43 -9.06 1.78
CA PHE A 218 0.37 -9.47 3.18
C PHE A 218 -0.90 -10.27 3.49
N ALA A 219 -2.02 -9.98 2.80
CA ALA A 219 -3.25 -10.76 2.91
C ALA A 219 -3.09 -12.24 2.53
N CYS A 220 -2.16 -12.55 1.61
CA CYS A 220 -1.99 -13.90 1.07
C CYS A 220 -1.03 -14.77 1.88
N ASN A 221 0.00 -14.17 2.47
CA ASN A 221 1.13 -14.92 3.04
C ASN A 221 1.79 -14.20 4.23
N GLN A 222 1.22 -13.09 4.71
CA GLN A 222 1.72 -12.29 5.83
C GLN A 222 3.18 -11.85 5.64
N ARG A 223 3.63 -11.72 4.39
CA ARG A 223 4.97 -11.22 4.08
C ARG A 223 5.05 -9.72 4.27
N TYR A 224 6.12 -9.30 4.90
CA TYR A 224 6.57 -7.92 4.93
C TYR A 224 8.07 -7.90 4.62
N PHE A 225 8.58 -6.73 4.25
CA PHE A 225 9.95 -6.59 3.79
C PHE A 225 10.70 -5.62 4.69
N ILE A 226 11.98 -5.88 4.91
CA ILE A 226 12.87 -5.01 5.68
C ILE A 226 13.93 -4.46 4.73
N VAL A 227 14.12 -3.14 4.71
CA VAL A 227 15.22 -2.52 3.95
C VAL A 227 16.54 -2.93 4.59
N LYS A 228 17.35 -3.70 3.85
CA LYS A 228 18.67 -4.15 4.28
C LYS A 228 19.69 -3.03 4.18
N SER A 229 20.80 -3.15 4.93
CA SER A 229 21.93 -2.22 4.83
C SER A 229 22.44 -2.09 3.40
N ALA A 230 22.91 -0.90 3.01
CA ALA A 230 23.45 -0.67 1.67
C ALA A 230 24.69 -1.50 1.32
N LYS A 231 25.30 -2.16 2.31
CA LYS A 231 26.40 -3.11 2.14
C LYS A 231 25.94 -4.48 1.65
N GLU A 232 24.66 -4.81 1.79
CA GLU A 232 24.08 -6.07 1.34
C GLU A 232 23.78 -6.04 -0.16
N PRO A 233 23.89 -7.19 -0.86
CA PRO A 233 23.64 -7.26 -2.30
C PRO A 233 22.16 -7.04 -2.65
N GLU A 234 21.26 -7.45 -1.77
CA GLU A 234 19.81 -7.29 -1.95
C GLU A 234 19.29 -6.08 -1.18
N LEU A 235 18.40 -5.30 -1.78
CA LEU A 235 17.78 -4.15 -1.12
C LEU A 235 16.82 -4.54 0.01
N LEU A 236 16.07 -5.63 -0.16
CA LEU A 236 15.01 -6.03 0.76
C LEU A 236 15.25 -7.43 1.33
N GLN A 237 14.97 -7.60 2.62
CA GLN A 237 14.83 -8.90 3.26
C GLN A 237 13.36 -9.23 3.41
N GLU A 238 12.91 -10.34 2.82
CA GLU A 238 11.57 -10.87 3.07
C GLU A 238 11.50 -11.49 4.47
N LYS A 239 10.40 -11.21 5.18
CA LYS A 239 10.02 -11.86 6.45
C LYS A 239 8.55 -12.26 6.38
N ILE A 240 8.21 -13.35 7.06
CA ILE A 240 6.82 -13.78 7.24
C ILE A 240 6.43 -13.43 8.68
N PHE A 241 5.36 -12.66 8.83
CA PHE A 241 4.78 -12.42 10.13
C PHE A 241 3.95 -13.64 10.55
N SER A 242 4.33 -14.22 11.69
CA SER A 242 3.49 -15.17 12.40
C SER A 242 3.27 -14.63 13.80
N LYS A 243 2.00 -14.63 14.22
CA LYS A 243 1.70 -14.42 15.63
C LYS A 243 2.22 -15.64 16.37
N GLY A 244 3.31 -15.48 17.11
CA GLY A 244 3.76 -16.52 18.04
C GLY A 244 2.58 -16.90 18.93
N ASN A 245 2.30 -18.21 19.02
CA ASN A 245 1.28 -18.75 19.92
C ASN A 245 1.54 -18.32 21.36
#